data_AF-A0A929Z4U5-F1
#
_entry.id   AF-A0A929Z4U5-F1
#
_cell.length_a   1.000
_cell.length_b   1.000
_cell.length_c   1.000
_cell.angle_alpha   90.00
_cell.angle_beta   90.00
_cell.angle_gamma   90.00
#
_symmetry.space_group_name_H-M   'P 1'
#
loop_
_entity.id
_entity.type
_entity.pdbx_description
1 polymer ?
#
loop_
_entity_poly.entity_id
_entity_poly.type
_entity_poly.pdbx_seq_one_letter_code
_entity_poly.pdbx_strand_id
1 'polypeptide(L)'
;MIKDIDKQIAAWHENNEPAKIIELLESLPQPALTRERMGWLARAYNNLAGEEDKPEYYETAIRVLEGVRDEESEKDELWNHRMGFALYHLDREGEAAEYFLRTLDGNPYDSLRDDTKALLDDCYKFLAFPRYVKGSFAERVEQTWTAFAEHEAELRRLVDEGAPGEEIQQLAFSSLQTAFPDLSFEIGAKNYHIILSAGGTWMLYLLFRYFLSRMPESVRAHWKFSIGRNANPDLVINFGEGPVPAEEVKVVLTEDEGGESVSVGVYHPLLREGESPAWWRAEVLVDNAVGELVNTEFVSVIKVLEEAPAPEDSIPLAQLREVLAERYGDDPRWENIDVILQGTMNYSFKEQENIEPEDLRFDIIRGTTTVPRLVGEFARDESGLEDVLH
;
A
#
# COMPACT_ATOMS: atom_id res chain seq x y z
N MET A 1 32.99 -31.15 -17.26
CA MET A 1 31.71 -31.60 -17.84
C MET A 1 30.69 -30.58 -17.39
N ILE A 2 30.40 -29.56 -18.21
CA ILE A 2 29.34 -28.60 -17.87
C ILE A 2 28.05 -29.43 -17.97
N LYS A 3 27.50 -29.81 -16.82
CA LYS A 3 26.13 -30.33 -16.79
C LYS A 3 25.27 -29.26 -17.45
N ASP A 4 24.45 -29.67 -18.40
CA ASP A 4 23.46 -28.82 -19.02
C ASP A 4 22.45 -28.46 -17.92
N ILE A 5 22.68 -27.29 -17.28
CA ILE A 5 21.95 -26.82 -16.10
C ILE A 5 20.45 -26.85 -16.38
N ASP A 6 20.05 -26.44 -17.58
CA ASP A 6 18.65 -26.32 -17.96
C ASP A 6 17.99 -27.71 -18.11
N LYS A 7 18.72 -28.70 -18.63
CA LYS A 7 18.25 -30.11 -18.59
C LYS A 7 18.14 -30.67 -17.18
N GLN A 8 19.04 -30.28 -16.29
CA GLN A 8 18.99 -30.74 -14.90
C GLN A 8 17.79 -30.14 -14.17
N ILE A 9 17.51 -28.85 -14.38
CA ILE A 9 16.32 -28.16 -13.88
C ILE A 9 15.05 -28.84 -14.40
N ALA A 10 14.96 -29.11 -15.71
CA ALA A 10 13.81 -29.80 -16.30
C ALA A 10 13.59 -31.20 -15.69
N ALA A 11 14.66 -31.97 -15.52
CA ALA A 11 14.56 -33.30 -14.89
C ALA A 11 14.12 -33.23 -13.42
N TRP A 12 14.58 -32.25 -12.65
CA TRP A 12 14.11 -32.05 -11.28
C TRP A 12 12.67 -31.56 -11.21
N HIS A 13 12.26 -30.75 -12.19
CA HIS A 13 10.87 -30.32 -12.29
C HIS A 13 9.94 -31.52 -12.54
N GLU A 14 10.28 -32.39 -13.50
CA GLU A 14 9.52 -33.61 -13.79
C GLU A 14 9.43 -34.57 -12.59
N ASN A 15 10.46 -34.59 -11.74
CA ASN A 15 10.50 -35.40 -10.52
C ASN A 15 9.89 -34.70 -9.29
N ASN A 16 9.31 -33.50 -9.47
CA ASN A 16 8.76 -32.67 -8.40
C ASN A 16 9.77 -32.43 -7.25
N GLU A 17 10.97 -31.97 -7.61
CA GLU A 17 12.06 -31.67 -6.67
C GLU A 17 12.38 -30.15 -6.63
N PRO A 18 11.44 -29.27 -6.22
CA PRO A 18 11.62 -27.82 -6.29
C PRO A 18 12.79 -27.30 -5.44
N ALA A 19 13.04 -27.89 -4.27
CA ALA A 19 14.14 -27.50 -3.39
C ALA A 19 15.53 -27.60 -4.07
N LYS A 20 15.74 -28.62 -4.93
CA LYS A 20 17.00 -28.78 -5.67
C LYS A 20 17.18 -27.71 -6.75
N ILE A 21 16.08 -27.29 -7.38
CA ILE A 21 16.08 -26.22 -8.38
C ILE A 21 16.46 -24.89 -7.70
N ILE A 22 15.85 -24.60 -6.55
CA ILE A 22 16.14 -23.40 -5.76
C ILE A 22 17.61 -23.40 -5.33
N GLU A 23 18.08 -24.46 -4.67
CA GLU A 23 19.47 -24.58 -4.20
C GLU A 23 20.48 -24.36 -5.35
N LEU A 24 20.23 -24.96 -6.52
CA LEU A 24 21.11 -24.79 -7.66
C LEU A 24 21.09 -23.35 -8.16
N LEU A 25 19.92 -22.77 -8.43
CA LEU A 25 19.81 -21.46 -9.06
C LEU A 25 20.31 -20.34 -8.14
N GLU A 26 20.02 -20.39 -6.84
CA GLU A 26 20.53 -19.39 -5.89
C GLU A 26 22.05 -19.45 -5.70
N SER A 27 22.68 -20.59 -5.97
CA SER A 27 24.13 -20.72 -5.94
C SER A 27 24.84 -20.11 -7.16
N LEU A 28 24.09 -19.78 -8.23
CA LEU A 28 24.66 -19.24 -9.47
C LEU A 28 24.98 -17.75 -9.33
N PRO A 29 26.05 -17.26 -9.98
CA PRO A 29 26.33 -15.83 -10.06
C PRO A 29 25.29 -15.14 -10.96
N GLN A 30 25.01 -13.86 -10.70
CA GLN A 30 24.00 -13.06 -11.43
C GLN A 30 24.06 -13.19 -12.97
N PRO A 31 25.23 -13.17 -13.65
CA PRO A 31 25.27 -13.34 -15.11
C PRO A 31 24.78 -14.69 -15.63
N ALA A 32 24.69 -15.71 -14.77
CA ALA A 32 24.16 -17.03 -15.10
C ALA A 32 22.65 -17.17 -14.82
N LEU A 33 22.02 -16.20 -14.17
CA LEU A 33 20.58 -16.14 -13.91
C LEU A 33 19.86 -15.48 -15.09
N THR A 34 19.72 -16.24 -16.17
CA THR A 34 18.94 -15.80 -17.33
C THR A 34 17.46 -15.66 -16.97
N ARG A 35 16.70 -14.91 -17.78
CA ARG A 35 15.24 -14.78 -17.62
C ARG A 35 14.53 -16.13 -17.47
N GLU A 36 14.88 -17.09 -18.33
CA GLU A 36 14.31 -18.44 -18.30
C GLU A 36 14.57 -19.14 -16.96
N ARG A 37 15.80 -19.03 -16.44
CA ARG A 37 16.18 -19.59 -15.14
C ARG A 37 15.49 -18.90 -13.98
N MET A 38 15.32 -17.58 -14.04
CA MET A 38 14.52 -16.85 -13.06
C MET A 38 13.05 -17.28 -13.09
N GLY A 39 12.49 -17.57 -14.27
CA GLY A 39 11.16 -18.18 -14.41
C GLY A 39 11.08 -19.58 -13.79
N TRP A 40 12.13 -20.40 -13.92
CA TRP A 40 12.23 -21.70 -13.23
C TRP A 40 12.35 -21.56 -11.72
N LEU A 41 13.12 -20.58 -11.24
CA LEU A 41 13.26 -20.28 -9.82
C LEU A 41 11.92 -19.88 -9.20
N ALA A 42 11.19 -18.97 -9.83
CA ALA A 42 9.86 -18.56 -9.38
C ALA A 42 8.88 -19.74 -9.32
N ARG A 43 8.87 -20.60 -10.36
CA ARG A 43 8.03 -21.82 -10.37
C ARG A 43 8.41 -22.78 -9.24
N ALA A 44 9.70 -22.96 -8.98
CA ALA A 44 10.16 -23.83 -7.91
C ALA A 44 9.73 -23.29 -6.53
N TYR A 45 9.79 -21.97 -6.32
CA TYR A 45 9.27 -21.32 -5.12
C TYR A 45 7.75 -21.52 -4.95
N ASN A 46 6.96 -21.30 -6.02
CA ASN A 46 5.51 -21.56 -5.99
C ASN A 46 5.18 -23.01 -5.61
N ASN A 47 5.91 -23.98 -6.16
CA ASN A 47 5.69 -25.39 -5.84
C ASN A 47 6.09 -25.72 -4.39
N LEU A 48 7.25 -25.23 -3.94
CA LEU A 48 7.73 -25.47 -2.58
C LEU A 48 6.81 -24.83 -1.53
N ALA A 49 6.23 -23.67 -1.82
CA ALA A 49 5.26 -23.01 -0.96
C ALA A 49 4.09 -23.93 -0.59
N GLY A 50 3.51 -24.59 -1.59
CA GLY A 50 2.43 -25.56 -1.39
C GLY A 50 2.88 -26.88 -0.76
N GLU A 51 4.09 -27.35 -1.07
CA GLU A 51 4.64 -28.60 -0.48
C GLU A 51 4.96 -28.47 1.01
N GLU A 52 5.47 -27.31 1.44
CA GLU A 52 5.88 -27.08 2.83
C GLU A 52 4.85 -26.29 3.65
N ASP A 53 3.71 -25.91 3.06
CA ASP A 53 2.70 -25.04 3.68
C ASP A 53 3.33 -23.72 4.19
N LYS A 54 4.17 -23.12 3.33
CA LYS A 54 4.97 -21.92 3.61
C LYS A 54 4.61 -20.79 2.64
N PRO A 55 3.62 -19.94 2.99
CA PRO A 55 3.15 -18.89 2.10
C PRO A 55 4.22 -17.83 1.79
N GLU A 56 5.27 -17.71 2.59
CA GLU A 56 6.37 -16.75 2.37
C GLU A 56 7.18 -17.06 1.08
N TYR A 57 7.09 -18.31 0.59
CA TYR A 57 7.69 -18.69 -0.68
C TYR A 57 6.90 -18.18 -1.89
N TYR A 58 5.58 -17.95 -1.80
CA TYR A 58 4.83 -17.26 -2.86
C TYR A 58 5.28 -15.81 -3.00
N GLU A 59 5.48 -15.10 -1.88
CA GLU A 59 6.05 -13.74 -1.89
C GLU A 59 7.46 -13.71 -2.49
N THR A 60 8.25 -14.76 -2.22
CA THR A 60 9.58 -14.91 -2.82
C THR A 60 9.49 -15.11 -4.33
N ALA A 61 8.54 -15.92 -4.82
CA ALA A 61 8.31 -16.10 -6.24
C ALA A 61 7.93 -14.78 -6.93
N ILE A 62 7.06 -13.98 -6.33
CA ILE A 62 6.71 -12.64 -6.82
C ILE A 62 7.95 -11.76 -6.93
N ARG A 63 8.78 -11.67 -5.86
CA ARG A 63 10.03 -10.90 -5.90
C ARG A 63 10.98 -11.35 -7.01
N VAL A 64 11.10 -12.65 -7.23
CA VAL A 64 11.93 -13.21 -8.32
C VAL A 64 11.41 -12.78 -9.69
N LEU A 65 10.09 -12.80 -9.90
CA LEU A 65 9.45 -12.40 -11.16
C LEU A 65 9.54 -10.89 -11.40
N GLU A 66 9.30 -10.07 -10.38
CA GLU A 66 9.45 -8.62 -10.42
C GLU A 66 10.89 -8.20 -10.72
N GLY A 67 11.89 -8.93 -10.19
CA GLY A 67 13.31 -8.67 -10.46
C GLY A 67 13.72 -8.83 -11.93
N VAL A 68 12.90 -9.47 -12.77
CA VAL A 68 13.12 -9.63 -14.22
C VAL A 68 12.01 -9.00 -15.07
N ARG A 69 11.22 -8.10 -14.48
CA ARG A 69 10.12 -7.43 -15.14
C ARG A 69 10.62 -6.42 -16.18
N ASP A 70 10.22 -6.65 -17.42
CA ASP A 70 10.31 -5.74 -18.57
C ASP A 70 9.14 -6.01 -19.54
N GLU A 71 9.06 -5.21 -20.61
CA GLU A 71 8.01 -5.30 -21.64
C GLU A 71 7.86 -6.70 -22.28
N GLU A 72 8.93 -7.50 -22.29
CA GLU A 72 8.92 -8.84 -22.89
C GLU A 72 8.45 -9.91 -21.88
N SER A 73 8.70 -9.76 -20.57
CA SER A 73 8.12 -10.68 -19.56
C SER A 73 6.63 -10.52 -19.45
N GLU A 74 6.14 -9.29 -19.55
CA GLU A 74 4.70 -9.03 -19.43
C GLU A 74 3.91 -9.63 -20.60
N LYS A 75 4.58 -9.99 -21.70
CA LYS A 75 4.00 -10.73 -22.83
C LYS A 75 4.18 -12.25 -22.74
N ASP A 76 5.00 -12.75 -21.80
CA ASP A 76 5.26 -14.17 -21.63
C ASP A 76 4.12 -14.83 -20.84
N GLU A 77 3.45 -15.82 -21.43
CA GLU A 77 2.28 -16.47 -20.83
C GLU A 77 2.63 -17.25 -19.56
N LEU A 78 3.83 -17.84 -19.48
CA LEU A 78 4.31 -18.57 -18.31
C LEU A 78 4.70 -17.62 -17.19
N TRP A 79 5.31 -16.47 -17.51
CA TRP A 79 5.63 -15.45 -16.51
C TRP A 79 4.34 -14.92 -15.86
N ASN A 80 3.35 -14.53 -16.68
CA ASN A 80 2.05 -14.07 -16.19
C ASN A 80 1.36 -15.18 -15.36
N HIS A 81 1.32 -16.42 -15.83
CA HIS A 81 0.68 -17.52 -15.09
C HIS A 81 1.35 -17.76 -13.74
N ARG A 82 2.69 -17.71 -13.67
CA ARG A 82 3.44 -17.90 -12.41
C ARG A 82 3.19 -16.76 -11.43
N MET A 83 3.06 -15.52 -11.93
CA MET A 83 2.71 -14.37 -11.12
C MET A 83 1.29 -14.53 -10.55
N GLY A 84 0.31 -14.80 -11.42
CA GLY A 84 -1.06 -15.04 -11.02
C GLY A 84 -1.20 -16.20 -10.04
N PHE A 85 -0.45 -17.29 -10.23
CA PHE A 85 -0.45 -18.44 -9.32
C PHE A 85 0.04 -18.07 -7.92
N ALA A 86 1.12 -17.29 -7.81
CA ALA A 86 1.65 -16.85 -6.52
C ALA A 86 0.64 -15.95 -5.79
N LEU A 87 0.06 -14.98 -6.52
CA LEU A 87 -0.95 -14.04 -5.99
C LEU A 87 -2.23 -14.78 -5.55
N TYR A 88 -2.71 -15.74 -6.35
CA TYR A 88 -3.89 -16.56 -6.04
C TYR A 88 -3.73 -17.27 -4.70
N HIS A 89 -2.55 -17.84 -4.43
CA HIS A 89 -2.28 -18.53 -3.16
C HIS A 89 -1.98 -17.60 -1.98
N LEU A 90 -1.88 -16.28 -2.23
CA LEU A 90 -1.75 -15.25 -1.21
C LEU A 90 -3.08 -14.55 -0.90
N ASP A 91 -4.20 -15.08 -1.40
CA ASP A 91 -5.55 -14.49 -1.33
C ASP A 91 -5.61 -13.10 -1.99
N ARG A 92 -4.87 -12.91 -3.10
CA ARG A 92 -4.85 -11.69 -3.91
C ARG A 92 -5.55 -11.96 -5.26
N GLU A 93 -6.80 -12.44 -5.21
CA GLU A 93 -7.49 -12.96 -6.40
C GLU A 93 -7.75 -11.90 -7.47
N GLY A 94 -7.97 -10.64 -7.10
CA GLY A 94 -8.13 -9.52 -8.03
C GLY A 94 -6.89 -9.36 -8.92
N GLU A 95 -5.73 -9.18 -8.29
CA GLU A 95 -4.45 -9.10 -9.00
C GLU A 95 -4.13 -10.39 -9.76
N ALA A 96 -4.38 -11.56 -9.16
CA ALA A 96 -4.15 -12.84 -9.81
C ALA A 96 -4.97 -12.98 -11.11
N ALA A 97 -6.24 -12.55 -11.10
CA ALA A 97 -7.12 -12.59 -12.25
C ALA A 97 -6.58 -11.76 -13.42
N GLU A 98 -5.99 -10.59 -13.18
CA GLU A 98 -5.37 -9.79 -14.24
C GLU A 98 -4.25 -10.56 -14.96
N TYR A 99 -3.36 -11.19 -14.20
CA TYR A 99 -2.26 -11.96 -14.78
C TYR A 99 -2.78 -13.20 -15.52
N PHE A 100 -3.80 -13.87 -15.00
CA PHE A 100 -4.42 -15.00 -15.70
C PHE A 100 -5.12 -14.58 -17.00
N LEU A 101 -5.78 -13.42 -17.04
CA LEU A 101 -6.35 -12.87 -18.27
C LEU A 101 -5.24 -12.58 -19.30
N ARG A 102 -4.13 -11.95 -18.89
CA ARG A 102 -2.97 -11.72 -19.77
C ARG A 102 -2.38 -13.03 -20.31
N THR A 103 -2.29 -14.08 -19.49
CA THR A 103 -1.91 -15.42 -19.94
C THR A 103 -2.88 -15.95 -21.01
N LEU A 104 -4.19 -15.75 -20.86
CA LEU A 104 -5.20 -16.27 -21.79
C LEU A 104 -5.32 -15.49 -23.10
N ASP A 105 -5.05 -14.17 -23.07
CA ASP A 105 -5.02 -13.27 -24.22
C ASP A 105 -3.85 -13.55 -25.18
N GLY A 106 -2.78 -14.15 -24.67
CA GLY A 106 -1.68 -14.69 -25.46
C GLY A 106 -2.06 -15.97 -26.22
N ASN A 107 -1.07 -16.83 -26.47
CA ASN A 107 -1.30 -18.13 -27.08
C ASN A 107 -0.73 -19.28 -26.24
N PRO A 108 -1.19 -19.48 -24.99
CA PRO A 108 -0.72 -20.56 -24.14
C PRO A 108 -1.07 -21.91 -24.74
N TYR A 109 -0.22 -22.91 -24.47
CA TYR A 109 -0.48 -24.31 -24.80
C TYR A 109 -1.68 -24.84 -23.99
N ASP A 110 -2.33 -25.89 -24.50
CA ASP A 110 -3.64 -26.34 -24.02
C ASP A 110 -3.70 -26.59 -22.51
N SER A 111 -2.72 -27.30 -21.93
CA SER A 111 -2.75 -27.57 -20.49
C SER A 111 -2.57 -26.31 -19.64
N LEU A 112 -1.71 -25.37 -20.03
CA LEU A 112 -1.60 -24.08 -19.32
C LEU A 112 -2.90 -23.29 -19.43
N ARG A 113 -3.54 -23.32 -20.59
CA ARG A 113 -4.82 -22.64 -20.83
C ARG A 113 -5.92 -23.21 -19.93
N ASP A 114 -6.03 -24.52 -19.85
CA ASP A 114 -7.05 -25.19 -19.03
C ASP A 114 -6.81 -24.95 -17.53
N ASP A 115 -5.55 -25.06 -17.07
CA ASP A 115 -5.18 -24.76 -15.68
C ASP A 115 -5.45 -23.29 -15.33
N THR A 116 -5.07 -22.36 -16.22
CA THR A 116 -5.29 -20.91 -16.01
C THR A 116 -6.77 -20.56 -15.97
N LYS A 117 -7.61 -21.17 -16.82
CA LYS A 117 -9.05 -20.97 -16.78
C LYS A 117 -9.67 -21.45 -15.47
N ALA A 118 -9.25 -22.61 -14.97
CA ALA A 118 -9.75 -23.14 -13.71
C ALA A 118 -9.39 -22.21 -12.54
N LEU A 119 -8.16 -21.70 -12.50
CA LEU A 119 -7.71 -20.73 -11.49
C LEU A 119 -8.44 -19.40 -11.61
N LEU A 120 -8.64 -18.88 -12.83
CA LEU A 120 -9.40 -17.65 -13.05
C LEU A 120 -10.87 -17.79 -12.63
N ASP A 121 -11.50 -18.92 -12.94
CA ASP A 121 -12.86 -19.23 -12.48
C ASP A 121 -12.94 -19.26 -10.95
N ASP A 122 -11.91 -19.79 -10.28
CA ASP A 122 -11.81 -19.78 -8.82
C ASP A 122 -11.56 -18.37 -8.27
N CYS A 123 -10.70 -17.56 -8.90
CA CYS A 123 -10.55 -16.14 -8.57
C CYS A 123 -11.90 -15.43 -8.59
N TYR A 124 -12.68 -15.56 -9.67
CA TYR A 124 -14.00 -14.93 -9.74
C TYR A 124 -14.99 -15.46 -8.70
N LYS A 125 -14.92 -16.75 -8.34
CA LYS A 125 -15.72 -17.30 -7.23
C LYS A 125 -15.32 -16.69 -5.90
N PHE A 126 -14.03 -16.51 -5.62
CA PHE A 126 -13.56 -15.95 -4.36
C PHE A 126 -13.75 -14.44 -4.28
N LEU A 127 -13.65 -13.71 -5.39
CA LEU A 127 -14.07 -12.31 -5.45
C LEU A 127 -15.57 -12.18 -5.15
N ALA A 128 -16.41 -13.08 -5.68
CA ALA A 128 -17.84 -13.09 -5.36
C ALA A 128 -18.15 -13.60 -3.93
N PHE A 129 -17.32 -14.49 -3.40
CA PHE A 129 -17.48 -15.13 -2.09
C PHE A 129 -16.12 -15.26 -1.38
N PRO A 130 -15.63 -14.18 -0.73
CA PRO A 130 -14.28 -14.12 -0.19
C PRO A 130 -13.99 -15.24 0.80
N ARG A 131 -12.92 -16.00 0.54
CA ARG A 131 -12.35 -16.92 1.52
C ARG A 131 -11.46 -16.11 2.44
N TYR A 132 -11.93 -15.83 3.64
CA TYR A 132 -11.07 -15.27 4.67
C TYR A 132 -10.11 -16.35 5.20
N VAL A 133 -9.14 -16.81 4.39
CA VAL A 133 -8.20 -17.88 4.76
C VAL A 133 -7.37 -17.47 5.98
N LYS A 134 -6.99 -16.19 6.06
CA LYS A 134 -6.35 -15.55 7.23
C LYS A 134 -7.34 -15.13 8.34
N GLY A 135 -8.61 -15.49 8.22
CA GLY A 135 -9.70 -14.97 9.05
C GLY A 135 -10.15 -13.58 8.61
N SER A 136 -11.39 -13.24 8.94
CA SER A 136 -11.98 -11.92 8.70
C SER A 136 -11.16 -10.83 9.36
N PHE A 137 -11.24 -9.59 8.87
CA PHE A 137 -10.57 -8.46 9.52
C PHE A 137 -10.94 -8.36 11.01
N ALA A 138 -12.19 -8.67 11.40
CA ALA A 138 -12.61 -8.72 12.79
C ALA A 138 -11.82 -9.72 13.64
N GLU A 139 -11.60 -10.94 13.14
CA GLU A 139 -10.79 -11.97 13.81
C GLU A 139 -9.32 -11.55 13.88
N ARG A 140 -8.77 -10.98 12.81
CA ARG A 140 -7.39 -10.44 12.80
C ARG A 140 -7.21 -9.33 13.83
N VAL A 141 -8.19 -8.44 13.99
CA VAL A 141 -8.19 -7.39 15.02
C VAL A 141 -8.20 -7.98 16.43
N GLU A 142 -9.00 -9.01 16.70
CA GLU A 142 -9.01 -9.70 18.00
C GLU A 142 -7.67 -10.37 18.33
N GLN A 143 -7.08 -11.05 17.35
CA GLN A 143 -5.75 -11.67 17.48
C GLN A 143 -4.67 -10.61 17.73
N THR A 144 -4.71 -9.50 16.99
CA THR A 144 -3.77 -8.38 17.12
C THR A 144 -3.82 -7.77 18.52
N TRP A 145 -5.01 -7.51 19.05
CA TRP A 145 -5.14 -6.97 20.41
C TRP A 145 -4.70 -7.94 21.50
N THR A 146 -4.89 -9.24 21.26
CA THR A 146 -4.38 -10.29 22.16
C THR A 146 -2.86 -10.26 22.17
N ALA A 147 -2.22 -10.29 21.00
CA ALA A 147 -0.76 -10.22 20.87
C ALA A 147 -0.18 -8.93 21.48
N PHE A 148 -0.80 -7.77 21.23
CA PHE A 148 -0.36 -6.50 21.82
C PHE A 148 -0.48 -6.53 23.35
N ALA A 149 -1.56 -7.09 23.91
CA ALA A 149 -1.71 -7.20 25.36
C ALA A 149 -0.66 -8.14 25.99
N GLU A 150 -0.24 -9.20 25.29
CA GLU A 150 0.84 -10.09 25.72
C GLU A 150 2.21 -9.39 25.72
N HIS A 151 2.48 -8.55 24.71
CA HIS A 151 3.73 -7.80 24.59
C HIS A 151 3.75 -6.46 25.33
N GLU A 152 2.62 -5.97 25.84
CA GLU A 152 2.45 -4.63 26.43
C GLU A 152 3.52 -4.30 27.48
N ALA A 153 3.71 -5.20 28.44
CA ALA A 153 4.60 -4.96 29.57
C ALA A 153 6.07 -4.88 29.12
N GLU A 154 6.45 -5.68 28.13
CA GLU A 154 7.78 -5.66 27.55
C GLU A 154 7.99 -4.40 26.70
N LEU A 155 7.02 -4.05 25.85
CA LEU A 155 7.08 -2.83 25.05
C LEU A 155 7.20 -1.59 25.95
N ARG A 156 6.46 -1.55 27.05
CA ARG A 156 6.57 -0.48 28.05
C ARG A 156 7.93 -0.48 28.75
N ARG A 157 8.47 -1.64 29.11
CA ARG A 157 9.83 -1.76 29.67
C ARG A 157 10.88 -1.20 28.72
N LEU A 158 10.81 -1.54 27.42
CA LEU A 158 11.73 -1.01 26.41
C LEU A 158 11.65 0.51 26.29
N VAL A 159 10.44 1.07 26.32
CA VAL A 159 10.23 2.53 26.34
C VAL A 159 10.82 3.17 27.59
N ASP A 160 10.60 2.58 28.77
CA ASP A 160 11.07 3.10 30.06
C ASP A 160 12.60 3.05 30.20
N GLU A 161 13.22 2.00 29.67
CA GLU A 161 14.67 1.81 29.66
C GLU A 161 15.36 2.67 28.58
N GLY A 162 14.60 3.28 27.68
CA GLY A 162 15.14 4.05 26.56
C GLY A 162 15.89 3.16 25.57
N ALA A 163 15.35 1.97 25.29
CA ALA A 163 15.87 1.05 24.30
C ALA A 163 15.99 1.71 22.91
N PRO A 164 16.83 1.16 22.00
CA PRO A 164 16.91 1.65 20.62
C PRO A 164 15.54 1.70 19.95
N GLY A 165 15.26 2.78 19.22
CA GLY A 165 13.95 2.99 18.58
C GLY A 165 13.56 1.88 17.62
N GLU A 166 14.53 1.26 16.94
CA GLU A 166 14.32 0.11 16.05
C GLU A 166 13.77 -1.11 16.80
N GLU A 167 14.28 -1.40 18.01
CA GLU A 167 13.81 -2.51 18.85
C GLU A 167 12.38 -2.28 19.32
N ILE A 168 12.07 -1.04 19.73
CA ILE A 168 10.72 -0.62 20.13
C ILE A 168 9.76 -0.73 18.93
N GLN A 169 10.16 -0.24 17.76
CA GLN A 169 9.35 -0.31 16.54
C GLN A 169 9.12 -1.76 16.11
N GLN A 170 10.14 -2.61 16.14
CA GLN A 170 10.02 -4.01 15.73
C GLN A 170 9.03 -4.77 16.63
N LEU A 171 9.11 -4.63 17.95
CA LEU A 171 8.17 -5.29 18.85
C LEU A 171 6.74 -4.75 18.69
N ALA A 172 6.58 -3.43 18.58
CA ALA A 172 5.28 -2.82 18.32
C ALA A 172 4.67 -3.31 17.00
N PHE A 173 5.45 -3.33 15.91
CA PHE A 173 5.02 -3.81 14.61
C PHE A 173 4.65 -5.29 14.65
N SER A 174 5.46 -6.14 15.29
CA SER A 174 5.17 -7.57 15.41
C SER A 174 3.84 -7.85 16.13
N SER A 175 3.40 -6.91 16.97
CA SER A 175 2.13 -6.95 17.69
C SER A 175 0.94 -6.41 16.89
N LEU A 176 1.19 -5.66 15.81
CA LEU A 176 0.19 -4.99 14.98
C LEU A 176 0.01 -5.63 13.59
N GLN A 177 1.03 -6.35 13.10
CA GLN A 177 1.12 -6.87 11.74
C GLN A 177 0.01 -7.84 11.33
N THR A 178 -0.63 -8.52 12.29
CA THR A 178 -1.74 -9.45 11.98
C THR A 178 -2.95 -8.71 11.42
N ALA A 179 -3.31 -7.54 11.95
CA ALA A 179 -4.37 -6.71 11.39
C ALA A 179 -3.88 -5.86 10.22
N PHE A 180 -2.62 -5.41 10.26
CA PHE A 180 -2.05 -4.48 9.29
C PHE A 180 -0.62 -4.89 8.89
N PRO A 181 -0.47 -5.76 7.86
CA PRO A 181 0.83 -6.28 7.45
C PRO A 181 1.83 -5.21 6.99
N ASP A 182 1.34 -4.10 6.44
CA ASP A 182 2.17 -3.01 5.89
C ASP A 182 1.93 -1.68 6.62
N LEU A 183 1.68 -1.75 7.93
CA LEU A 183 1.35 -0.58 8.73
C LEU A 183 2.51 0.42 8.85
N SER A 184 2.25 1.66 8.44
CA SER A 184 3.05 2.80 8.87
C SER A 184 2.52 3.35 10.20
N PHE A 185 3.39 3.53 11.19
CA PHE A 185 3.01 4.10 12.47
C PHE A 185 4.20 4.80 13.14
N GLU A 186 3.89 5.70 14.07
CA GLU A 186 4.87 6.29 14.98
C GLU A 186 4.63 5.77 16.39
N ILE A 187 5.71 5.60 17.15
CA ILE A 187 5.65 5.25 18.56
C ILE A 187 6.49 6.24 19.35
N GLY A 188 5.85 6.93 20.29
CA GLY A 188 6.52 7.91 21.12
C GLY A 188 7.39 7.23 22.18
N ALA A 189 8.70 7.45 22.09
CA ALA A 189 9.71 6.84 22.95
C ALA A 189 9.61 7.21 24.45
N LYS A 190 8.62 8.02 24.87
CA LYS A 190 8.47 8.50 26.26
C LYS A 190 7.03 8.69 26.75
N ASN A 191 6.00 8.43 25.93
CA ASN A 191 4.62 8.80 26.26
C ASN A 191 3.57 7.70 25.97
N TYR A 192 4.02 6.46 25.76
CA TYR A 192 3.17 5.29 25.44
C TYR A 192 2.07 5.61 24.42
N HIS A 193 2.43 6.38 23.40
CA HIS A 193 1.52 6.84 22.36
C HIS A 193 1.91 6.24 21.04
N ILE A 194 0.99 5.51 20.41
CA ILE A 194 1.13 5.00 19.05
C ILE A 194 0.22 5.81 18.13
N ILE A 195 0.77 6.29 17.03
CA ILE A 195 0.04 7.04 16.01
C ILE A 195 -0.02 6.20 14.74
N LEU A 196 -1.22 5.80 14.34
CA LEU A 196 -1.46 5.03 13.13
C LEU A 196 -1.47 6.00 11.93
N SER A 197 -0.60 5.75 10.95
CA SER A 197 -0.52 6.54 9.71
C SER A 197 -1.19 5.76 8.58
N ALA A 198 -2.13 6.41 7.90
CA ALA A 198 -2.77 5.87 6.70
C ALA A 198 -1.87 6.03 5.46
N GLY A 199 -0.88 6.91 5.50
CA GLY A 199 0.12 7.05 4.42
C GLY A 199 -0.51 7.43 3.07
N GLY A 200 -1.59 8.22 3.09
CA GLY A 200 -2.36 8.59 1.90
C GLY A 200 -3.45 7.59 1.50
N THR A 201 -3.55 6.44 2.18
CA THR A 201 -4.58 5.43 1.93
C THR A 201 -5.80 5.68 2.82
N TRP A 202 -6.70 6.56 2.39
CA TRP A 202 -7.89 6.99 3.14
C TRP A 202 -8.70 5.82 3.76
N MET A 203 -8.79 4.67 3.06
CA MET A 203 -9.50 3.49 3.55
C MET A 203 -8.96 2.95 4.88
N LEU A 204 -7.66 3.12 5.16
CA LEU A 204 -7.08 2.70 6.43
C LEU A 204 -7.69 3.44 7.62
N TYR A 205 -8.20 4.67 7.45
CA TYR A 205 -8.87 5.38 8.54
C TYR A 205 -10.13 4.67 9.03
N LEU A 206 -10.93 4.11 8.11
CA LEU A 206 -12.11 3.29 8.47
C LEU A 206 -11.68 2.05 9.26
N LEU A 207 -10.63 1.38 8.81
CA LEU A 207 -10.09 0.18 9.45
C LEU A 207 -9.49 0.49 10.82
N PHE A 208 -8.73 1.59 10.95
CA PHE A 208 -8.19 2.06 12.22
C PHE A 208 -9.31 2.39 13.21
N ARG A 209 -10.39 3.04 12.77
CA ARG A 209 -11.53 3.33 13.63
C ARG A 209 -12.14 2.04 14.17
N TYR A 210 -12.36 1.04 13.30
CA TYR A 210 -12.83 -0.28 13.74
C TYR A 210 -11.85 -0.93 14.71
N PHE A 211 -10.56 -0.96 14.38
CA PHE A 211 -9.49 -1.53 15.21
C PHE A 211 -9.47 -0.91 16.62
N LEU A 212 -9.45 0.42 16.73
CA LEU A 212 -9.43 1.14 18.02
C LEU A 212 -10.72 0.99 18.82
N SER A 213 -11.86 0.75 18.17
CA SER A 213 -13.13 0.42 18.85
C SER A 213 -13.08 -0.93 19.59
N ARG A 214 -12.13 -1.80 19.22
CA ARG A 214 -11.90 -3.12 19.84
C ARG A 214 -10.74 -3.14 20.84
N MET A 215 -10.06 -2.00 21.04
CA MET A 215 -8.92 -1.89 21.94
C MET A 215 -9.29 -2.29 23.39
N PRO A 216 -8.65 -3.32 23.97
CA PRO A 216 -8.94 -3.78 25.33
C PRO A 216 -8.68 -2.71 26.41
N GLU A 217 -9.45 -2.76 27.50
CA GLU A 217 -9.26 -1.85 28.63
C GLU A 217 -7.87 -1.97 29.28
N SER A 218 -7.30 -3.18 29.30
CA SER A 218 -5.93 -3.43 29.80
C SER A 218 -4.87 -2.66 29.03
N VAL A 219 -5.00 -2.61 27.70
CA VAL A 219 -4.10 -1.85 26.83
C VAL A 219 -4.37 -0.35 26.99
N ARG A 220 -5.65 0.06 27.03
CA ARG A 220 -6.07 1.48 27.17
C ARG A 220 -5.65 2.11 28.49
N ALA A 221 -5.41 1.30 29.53
CA ALA A 221 -4.92 1.77 30.82
C ALA A 221 -3.48 2.34 30.75
N HIS A 222 -2.69 1.93 29.75
CA HIS A 222 -1.28 2.30 29.64
C HIS A 222 -0.96 3.02 28.33
N TRP A 223 -1.63 2.64 27.24
CA TRP A 223 -1.33 3.12 25.90
C TRP A 223 -2.43 4.02 25.36
N LYS A 224 -2.01 5.08 24.67
CA LYS A 224 -2.87 5.89 23.82
C LYS A 224 -2.64 5.49 22.37
N PHE A 225 -3.71 5.44 21.59
CA PHE A 225 -3.65 5.35 20.13
C PHE A 225 -4.34 6.56 19.51
N SER A 226 -3.76 7.11 18.45
CA SER A 226 -4.39 8.12 17.60
C SER A 226 -4.29 7.76 16.13
N ILE A 227 -5.14 8.36 15.31
CA ILE A 227 -5.20 8.17 13.87
C ILE A 227 -4.70 9.46 13.22
N GLY A 228 -3.78 9.32 12.27
CA GLY A 228 -3.18 10.43 11.52
C GLY A 228 -2.01 11.06 12.26
N ARG A 229 -0.89 11.24 11.56
CA ARG A 229 0.27 11.97 12.10
C ARG A 229 -0.09 13.43 12.41
N ASN A 230 0.44 13.90 13.55
CA ASN A 230 0.28 15.30 13.95
C ASN A 230 1.14 16.20 13.08
N ALA A 231 0.71 17.46 12.93
CA ALA A 231 1.49 18.49 12.27
C ALA A 231 2.83 18.76 12.98
N ASN A 232 3.88 18.96 12.21
CA ASN A 232 5.18 19.47 12.64
C ASN A 232 5.60 20.64 11.72
N PRO A 233 5.09 21.86 11.97
CA PRO A 233 5.37 23.02 11.13
C PRO A 233 6.86 23.40 11.09
N ASP A 234 7.61 23.07 12.14
CA ASP A 234 9.04 23.40 12.30
C ASP A 234 9.97 22.27 11.79
N LEU A 235 9.47 21.37 10.94
CA LEU A 235 10.24 20.22 10.47
C LEU A 235 11.52 20.63 9.71
N VAL A 236 12.52 19.75 9.81
CA VAL A 236 13.72 19.75 8.99
C VAL A 236 13.96 18.33 8.50
N ILE A 237 13.81 18.11 7.20
CA ILE A 237 13.99 16.78 6.60
C ILE A 237 15.24 16.77 5.75
N ASN A 238 16.03 15.69 5.83
CA ASN A 238 17.18 15.49 4.97
C ASN A 238 16.92 14.28 4.07
N PHE A 239 16.79 14.54 2.76
CA PHE A 239 16.56 13.51 1.75
C PHE A 239 17.85 12.89 1.18
N GLY A 240 19.02 13.35 1.65
CA GLY A 240 20.35 12.90 1.20
C GLY A 240 21.22 14.06 0.74
N GLU A 241 20.61 15.10 0.17
CA GLU A 241 21.32 16.23 -0.47
C GLU A 241 21.56 17.41 0.47
N GLY A 242 20.97 17.37 1.66
CA GLY A 242 21.08 18.40 2.67
C GLY A 242 19.80 18.57 3.48
N PRO A 243 19.87 19.30 4.61
CA PRO A 243 18.68 19.65 5.37
C PRO A 243 17.77 20.57 4.54
N VAL A 244 16.47 20.29 4.57
CA VAL A 244 15.41 21.10 3.99
C VAL A 244 14.51 21.57 5.14
N PRO A 245 14.78 22.74 5.74
CA PRO A 245 13.92 23.33 6.76
C PRO A 245 12.60 23.81 6.16
N ALA A 246 11.48 23.59 6.83
CA ALA A 246 10.17 24.06 6.39
C ALA A 246 10.11 25.60 6.20
N GLU A 247 10.90 26.36 6.95
CA GLU A 247 11.00 27.81 6.81
C GLU A 247 11.61 28.27 5.46
N GLU A 248 12.44 27.41 4.84
CA GLU A 248 13.10 27.71 3.56
C GLU A 248 12.29 27.23 2.34
N VAL A 249 11.34 26.31 2.55
CA VAL A 249 10.45 25.79 1.51
C VAL A 249 9.38 26.84 1.20
N LYS A 250 9.26 27.22 -0.08
CA LYS A 250 8.24 28.18 -0.54
C LYS A 250 6.99 27.46 -0.99
N VAL A 251 5.84 27.99 -0.57
CA VAL A 251 4.53 27.43 -0.85
C VAL A 251 3.63 28.48 -1.51
N VAL A 252 2.96 28.11 -2.59
CA VAL A 252 1.91 28.88 -3.26
C VAL A 252 0.60 28.12 -3.12
N LEU A 253 -0.49 28.83 -2.80
CA LEU A 253 -1.82 28.25 -2.63
C LEU A 253 -2.73 28.68 -3.77
N THR A 254 -3.46 27.73 -4.34
CA THR A 254 -4.50 27.98 -5.33
C THR A 254 -5.81 27.37 -4.82
N GLU A 255 -6.87 28.16 -4.77
CA GLU A 255 -8.20 27.66 -4.37
C GLU A 255 -8.78 26.75 -5.45
N ASP A 256 -9.35 25.62 -5.02
CA ASP A 256 -10.06 24.73 -5.93
C ASP A 256 -11.49 25.24 -6.18
N GLU A 257 -12.11 24.76 -7.26
CA GLU A 257 -13.52 25.06 -7.54
C GLU A 257 -14.41 24.54 -6.40
N GLY A 258 -15.07 25.45 -5.69
CA GLY A 258 -15.92 25.13 -4.53
C GLY A 258 -15.34 25.55 -3.18
N GLY A 259 -14.04 25.85 -3.10
CA GLY A 259 -13.39 26.42 -1.91
C GLY A 259 -13.26 25.48 -0.71
N GLU A 260 -13.58 24.20 -0.85
CA GLU A 260 -13.48 23.20 0.22
C GLU A 260 -12.06 22.68 0.46
N SER A 261 -11.15 22.90 -0.50
CA SER A 261 -9.75 22.49 -0.47
C SER A 261 -8.86 23.46 -1.26
N VAL A 262 -7.55 23.28 -1.14
CA VAL A 262 -6.54 24.03 -1.89
C VAL A 262 -5.56 23.11 -2.60
N SER A 263 -5.11 23.54 -3.78
CA SER A 263 -3.91 23.05 -4.42
C SER A 263 -2.67 23.74 -3.86
N VAL A 264 -1.63 22.98 -3.55
CA VAL A 264 -0.38 23.44 -2.92
C VAL A 264 0.79 23.30 -3.89
N GLY A 265 1.37 24.42 -4.32
CA GLY A 265 2.62 24.46 -5.08
C GLY A 265 3.82 24.60 -4.15
N VAL A 266 4.81 23.73 -4.27
CA VAL A 266 5.98 23.65 -3.37
C VAL A 266 7.27 23.88 -4.15
N TYR A 267 8.15 24.75 -3.65
CA TYR A 267 9.47 25.01 -4.19
C TYR A 267 10.55 24.96 -3.11
N HIS A 268 11.63 24.25 -3.40
CA HIS A 268 12.91 24.35 -2.72
C HIS A 268 14.00 23.84 -3.67
N PRO A 269 15.20 24.45 -3.72
CA PRO A 269 16.25 24.05 -4.66
C PRO A 269 16.59 22.54 -4.60
N LEU A 270 16.66 21.99 -3.38
CA LEU A 270 17.01 20.58 -3.16
C LEU A 270 15.89 19.58 -3.50
N LEU A 271 14.65 20.00 -3.79
CA LEU A 271 13.58 19.04 -4.09
C LEU A 271 13.83 18.22 -5.35
N ARG A 272 14.59 18.76 -6.29
CA ARG A 272 14.90 18.12 -7.58
C ARG A 272 16.31 17.55 -7.64
N GLU A 273 17.12 17.85 -6.64
CA GLU A 273 18.48 17.33 -6.53
C GLU A 273 18.37 16.01 -5.77
N GLY A 274 18.56 14.85 -6.41
CA GLY A 274 18.56 13.56 -5.70
C GLY A 274 17.94 12.39 -6.47
N GLU A 275 18.09 11.18 -5.92
CA GLU A 275 17.57 9.95 -6.52
C GLU A 275 16.06 9.77 -6.30
N SER A 276 15.53 10.28 -5.18
CA SER A 276 14.09 10.19 -4.88
C SER A 276 13.27 11.16 -5.75
N PRO A 277 12.05 10.78 -6.19
CA PRO A 277 11.20 11.66 -6.98
C PRO A 277 10.86 12.98 -6.27
N ALA A 278 10.89 14.10 -6.99
CA ALA A 278 10.64 15.42 -6.41
C ALA A 278 9.21 15.56 -5.85
N TRP A 279 8.22 14.96 -6.52
CA TRP A 279 6.83 14.99 -6.06
C TRP A 279 6.67 14.30 -4.69
N TRP A 280 7.31 13.14 -4.51
CA TRP A 280 7.27 12.40 -3.25
C TRP A 280 7.89 13.21 -2.10
N ARG A 281 9.01 13.88 -2.36
CA ARG A 281 9.65 14.76 -1.37
C ARG A 281 8.76 15.94 -0.98
N ALA A 282 8.06 16.53 -1.94
CA ALA A 282 7.08 17.59 -1.67
C ALA A 282 5.89 17.08 -0.87
N GLU A 283 5.36 15.89 -1.18
CA GLU A 283 4.30 15.25 -0.40
C GLU A 283 4.73 15.02 1.05
N VAL A 284 5.91 14.42 1.27
CA VAL A 284 6.46 14.19 2.61
C VAL A 284 6.57 15.50 3.39
N LEU A 285 7.07 16.58 2.79
CA LEU A 285 7.19 17.88 3.45
C LEU A 285 5.82 18.47 3.82
N VAL A 286 4.89 18.56 2.87
CA VAL A 286 3.57 19.16 3.11
C VAL A 286 2.80 18.36 4.14
N ASP A 287 2.75 17.04 3.99
CA ASP A 287 2.01 16.16 4.86
C ASP A 287 2.52 16.23 6.32
N ASN A 288 3.85 16.20 6.53
CA ASN A 288 4.41 16.37 7.86
C ASN A 288 4.21 17.79 8.42
N ALA A 289 4.22 18.83 7.58
CA ALA A 289 4.06 20.21 8.04
C ALA A 289 2.63 20.49 8.53
N VAL A 290 1.62 19.96 7.83
CA VAL A 290 0.21 20.27 8.12
C VAL A 290 -0.51 19.18 8.93
N GLY A 291 0.04 17.97 8.97
CA GLY A 291 -0.59 16.81 9.61
C GLY A 291 -1.51 16.04 8.66
N GLU A 292 -1.61 14.74 8.88
CA GLU A 292 -2.15 13.80 7.89
C GLU A 292 -3.64 13.99 7.61
N LEU A 293 -4.44 14.26 8.65
CA LEU A 293 -5.88 14.50 8.51
C LEU A 293 -6.16 15.81 7.77
N VAL A 294 -5.39 16.86 8.06
CA VAL A 294 -5.54 18.16 7.41
C VAL A 294 -5.11 18.07 5.95
N ASN A 295 -3.99 17.39 5.68
CA ASN A 295 -3.52 17.14 4.33
C ASN A 295 -4.58 16.37 3.52
N THR A 296 -5.09 15.27 4.08
CA THR A 296 -6.06 14.40 3.40
C THR A 296 -7.35 15.16 3.01
N GLU A 297 -7.84 16.05 3.87
CA GLU A 297 -9.14 16.68 3.67
C GLU A 297 -9.09 18.03 2.94
N PHE A 298 -8.05 18.83 3.18
CA PHE A 298 -8.01 20.22 2.74
C PHE A 298 -6.93 20.51 1.70
N VAL A 299 -6.08 19.53 1.36
CA VAL A 299 -5.08 19.63 0.29
C VAL A 299 -5.44 18.67 -0.83
N SER A 300 -5.83 19.21 -1.99
CA SER A 300 -6.29 18.40 -3.12
C SER A 300 -5.15 17.90 -4.00
N VAL A 301 -4.16 18.75 -4.26
CA VAL A 301 -3.03 18.46 -5.15
C VAL A 301 -1.77 19.12 -4.63
N ILE A 302 -0.68 18.37 -4.61
CA ILE A 302 0.66 18.89 -4.31
C ILE A 302 1.48 18.90 -5.60
N LYS A 303 2.05 20.05 -5.96
CA LYS A 303 2.83 20.24 -7.19
C LYS A 303 4.21 20.77 -6.88
N VAL A 304 5.24 20.23 -7.52
CA VAL A 304 6.60 20.79 -7.44
C VAL A 304 6.75 21.91 -8.46
N LEU A 305 7.01 23.13 -7.99
CA LEU A 305 7.21 24.28 -8.85
C LEU A 305 8.59 24.22 -9.54
N GLU A 306 8.65 24.70 -10.78
CA GLU A 306 9.89 24.72 -11.56
C GLU A 306 10.84 25.84 -11.17
N GLU A 307 10.27 26.99 -10.85
CA GLU A 307 10.99 28.19 -10.51
C GLU A 307 10.57 28.67 -9.14
N ALA A 308 11.45 29.43 -8.49
CA ALA A 308 11.13 30.05 -7.21
C ALA A 308 9.94 31.01 -7.42
N PRO A 309 8.84 30.87 -6.66
CA PRO A 309 7.74 31.80 -6.74
C PRO A 309 8.17 33.19 -6.24
N ALA A 310 7.44 34.22 -6.65
CA ALA A 310 7.67 35.57 -6.15
C ALA A 310 7.44 35.61 -4.61
N PRO A 311 8.25 36.36 -3.84
CA PRO A 311 8.09 36.44 -2.38
C PRO A 311 6.71 36.94 -1.93
N GLU A 312 6.07 37.79 -2.73
CA GLU A 312 4.72 38.30 -2.48
C GLU A 312 3.60 37.27 -2.72
N ASP A 313 3.87 36.24 -3.53
CA ASP A 313 2.91 35.21 -3.93
C ASP A 313 3.12 33.89 -3.16
N SER A 314 4.08 33.85 -2.23
CA SER A 314 4.44 32.64 -1.50
C SER A 314 4.62 32.84 0.00
N ILE A 315 4.37 31.77 0.74
CA ILE A 315 4.62 31.68 2.18
C ILE A 315 5.67 30.60 2.46
N PRO A 316 6.38 30.64 3.60
CA PRO A 316 7.11 29.49 4.10
C PRO A 316 6.19 28.31 4.37
N LEU A 317 6.65 27.08 4.13
CA LEU A 317 5.88 25.87 4.44
C LEU A 317 5.50 25.78 5.93
N ALA A 318 6.36 26.30 6.82
CA ALA A 318 6.09 26.37 8.26
C ALA A 318 4.81 27.15 8.61
N GLN A 319 4.37 28.07 7.74
CA GLN A 319 3.15 28.86 7.94
C GLN A 319 1.91 28.22 7.29
N LEU A 320 2.08 27.19 6.46
CA LEU A 320 0.97 26.58 5.73
C LEU A 320 -0.13 26.06 6.66
N ARG A 321 0.26 25.43 7.77
CA ARG A 321 -0.66 24.90 8.79
C ARG A 321 -1.58 25.99 9.34
N GLU A 322 -1.02 27.17 9.64
CA GLU A 322 -1.76 28.31 10.20
C GLU A 322 -2.70 28.90 9.15
N VAL A 323 -2.24 29.07 7.90
CA VAL A 323 -3.09 29.57 6.80
C VAL A 323 -4.27 28.64 6.53
N LEU A 324 -4.06 27.32 6.58
CA LEU A 324 -5.17 26.36 6.49
C LEU A 324 -6.10 26.48 7.70
N ALA A 325 -5.58 26.78 8.89
CA ALA A 325 -6.39 26.92 10.11
C ALA A 325 -7.29 28.16 10.07
N GLU A 326 -6.78 29.26 9.54
CA GLU A 326 -7.58 30.47 9.33
C GLU A 326 -8.73 30.25 8.34
N ARG A 327 -8.52 29.37 7.35
CA ARG A 327 -9.52 29.07 6.30
C ARG A 327 -10.54 28.02 6.74
N TYR A 328 -10.06 26.95 7.38
CA TYR A 328 -10.83 25.72 7.59
C TYR A 328 -10.91 25.30 9.06
N GLY A 329 -10.33 26.05 10.00
CA GLY A 329 -10.29 25.68 11.42
C GLY A 329 -11.66 25.63 12.10
N ASP A 330 -12.65 26.33 11.56
CA ASP A 330 -14.05 26.25 12.01
C ASP A 330 -14.84 25.11 11.32
N ASP A 331 -14.26 24.45 10.30
CA ASP A 331 -14.88 23.30 9.64
C ASP A 331 -14.90 22.10 10.61
N PRO A 332 -16.05 21.43 10.81
CA PRO A 332 -16.15 20.28 11.71
C PRO A 332 -15.21 19.10 11.38
N ARG A 333 -14.70 19.00 10.14
CA ARG A 333 -13.74 17.98 9.70
C ARG A 333 -12.32 18.26 10.18
N TRP A 334 -12.03 19.49 10.60
CA TRP A 334 -10.71 19.91 11.05
C TRP A 334 -10.13 19.02 12.15
N GLU A 335 -9.12 18.21 11.80
CA GLU A 335 -8.47 17.23 12.69
C GLU A 335 -9.46 16.26 13.38
N ASN A 336 -10.63 16.03 12.76
CA ASN A 336 -11.70 15.25 13.36
C ASN A 336 -12.06 14.05 12.50
N ILE A 337 -11.36 12.94 12.77
CA ILE A 337 -11.55 11.71 12.00
C ILE A 337 -12.99 11.18 12.08
N ASP A 338 -13.69 11.35 13.20
CA ASP A 338 -15.08 10.88 13.32
C ASP A 338 -16.03 11.64 12.38
N VAL A 339 -15.77 12.93 12.12
CA VAL A 339 -16.55 13.72 11.17
C VAL A 339 -16.13 13.43 9.74
N ILE A 340 -14.82 13.32 9.47
CA ILE A 340 -14.28 12.95 8.16
C ILE A 340 -14.92 11.66 7.65
N LEU A 341 -14.96 10.62 8.49
CA LEU A 341 -15.50 9.32 8.14
C LEU A 341 -17.04 9.28 8.04
N GLN A 342 -17.74 10.32 8.50
CA GLN A 342 -19.20 10.45 8.39
C GLN A 342 -19.62 11.21 7.12
N GLY A 343 -18.69 11.82 6.39
CA GLY A 343 -18.97 12.56 5.17
C GLY A 343 -19.68 11.67 4.15
N THR A 344 -20.87 12.07 3.72
CA THR A 344 -21.59 11.41 2.62
C THR A 344 -21.55 12.28 1.38
N MET A 345 -21.16 11.72 0.26
CA MET A 345 -21.19 12.36 -1.04
C MET A 345 -22.32 11.77 -1.88
N ASN A 346 -23.13 12.65 -2.49
CA ASN A 346 -24.02 12.24 -3.58
C ASN A 346 -23.25 12.34 -4.88
N TYR A 347 -23.31 11.30 -5.71
CA TYR A 347 -22.69 11.30 -7.02
C TYR A 347 -23.73 11.08 -8.11
N SER A 348 -23.42 11.60 -9.30
CA SER A 348 -24.11 11.28 -10.54
C SER A 348 -23.08 11.23 -11.64
N PHE A 349 -22.96 10.10 -12.32
CA PHE A 349 -22.18 10.00 -13.54
C PHE A 349 -22.95 10.64 -14.69
N LYS A 350 -22.23 11.22 -15.66
CA LYS A 350 -22.85 11.66 -16.90
C LYS A 350 -23.20 10.42 -17.72
N GLU A 351 -24.34 10.46 -18.41
CA GLU A 351 -24.64 9.45 -19.44
C GLU A 351 -23.49 9.43 -20.45
N GLN A 352 -22.86 8.27 -20.64
CA GLN A 352 -21.82 8.10 -21.65
C GLN A 352 -22.47 7.59 -22.93
N GLU A 353 -22.17 8.24 -24.05
CA GLU A 353 -22.54 7.72 -25.36
C GLU A 353 -21.58 6.56 -25.71
N ASN A 354 -22.12 5.44 -26.20
CA ASN A 354 -21.38 4.21 -26.57
C ASN A 354 -21.01 3.24 -25.42
N ILE A 355 -21.85 3.11 -24.39
CA ILE A 355 -21.74 1.98 -23.47
C ILE A 355 -22.35 0.74 -24.15
N GLU A 356 -21.60 -0.36 -24.21
CA GLU A 356 -22.16 -1.65 -24.62
C GLU A 356 -23.26 -2.07 -23.62
N PRO A 357 -24.45 -2.50 -24.06
CA PRO A 357 -25.59 -2.81 -23.18
C PRO A 357 -25.33 -3.88 -22.10
N GLU A 358 -24.18 -4.57 -22.19
CA GLU A 358 -23.77 -5.68 -21.33
C GLU A 358 -22.90 -5.20 -20.15
N ASP A 359 -22.42 -3.95 -20.17
CA ASP A 359 -21.58 -3.39 -19.11
C ASP A 359 -22.43 -2.85 -17.96
N LEU A 360 -22.84 -3.77 -17.08
CA LEU A 360 -23.67 -3.49 -15.91
C LEU A 360 -23.05 -2.50 -14.91
N ARG A 361 -21.75 -2.17 -15.02
CA ARG A 361 -21.11 -1.18 -14.12
C ARG A 361 -21.67 0.21 -14.32
N PHE A 362 -22.01 0.55 -15.56
CA PHE A 362 -22.54 1.88 -15.91
C PHE A 362 -24.06 2.00 -15.68
N ASP A 363 -24.75 0.94 -15.25
CA ASP A 363 -26.15 1.00 -14.82
C ASP A 363 -26.30 1.77 -13.49
N ILE A 364 -25.24 1.89 -12.67
CA ILE A 364 -25.24 2.66 -11.43
C ILE A 364 -24.91 4.14 -11.74
N ILE A 365 -25.94 4.90 -12.14
CA ILE A 365 -25.77 6.28 -12.60
C ILE A 365 -25.67 7.29 -11.46
N ARG A 366 -26.31 7.02 -10.31
CA ARG A 366 -26.35 7.94 -9.17
C ARG A 366 -26.49 7.20 -7.85
N GLY A 367 -25.97 7.78 -6.78
CA GLY A 367 -26.06 7.20 -5.45
C GLY A 367 -25.54 8.13 -4.36
N THR A 368 -25.46 7.60 -3.15
CA THR A 368 -24.86 8.24 -1.98
C THR A 368 -23.81 7.28 -1.42
N THR A 369 -22.62 7.80 -1.13
CA THR A 369 -21.50 7.01 -0.60
C THR A 369 -20.79 7.77 0.51
N THR A 370 -20.25 7.07 1.51
CA THR A 370 -19.27 7.64 2.45
C THR A 370 -17.84 7.48 1.96
N VAL A 371 -17.64 6.77 0.84
CA VAL A 371 -16.34 6.50 0.24
C VAL A 371 -16.36 6.88 -1.24
N PRO A 372 -16.28 8.18 -1.56
CA PRO A 372 -16.21 8.69 -2.93
C PRO A 372 -15.20 7.96 -3.82
N ARG A 373 -14.03 7.62 -3.25
CA ARG A 373 -12.91 7.04 -3.98
C ARG A 373 -13.21 5.63 -4.49
N LEU A 374 -13.89 4.78 -3.70
CA LEU A 374 -14.36 3.46 -4.15
C LEU A 374 -15.34 3.58 -5.33
N VAL A 375 -16.25 4.56 -5.29
CA VAL A 375 -17.19 4.81 -6.40
C VAL A 375 -16.43 5.29 -7.65
N GLY A 376 -15.39 6.11 -7.46
CA GLY A 376 -14.53 6.56 -8.55
C GLY A 376 -13.74 5.42 -9.20
N GLU A 377 -13.15 4.53 -8.39
CA GLU A 377 -12.40 3.37 -8.86
C GLU A 377 -13.30 2.37 -9.59
N PHE A 378 -14.46 2.04 -9.01
CA PHE A 378 -15.47 1.20 -9.69
C PHE A 378 -15.86 1.75 -11.07
N ALA A 379 -16.03 3.07 -11.20
CA ALA A 379 -16.38 3.70 -12.47
C ALA A 379 -15.23 3.77 -13.49
N ARG A 380 -13.98 3.60 -13.04
CA ARG A 380 -12.78 3.54 -13.89
C ARG A 380 -12.28 2.12 -14.16
N ASP A 381 -12.96 1.11 -13.63
CA ASP A 381 -12.48 -0.28 -13.62
C ASP A 381 -11.15 -0.46 -12.88
N GLU A 382 -11.01 0.25 -11.76
CA GLU A 382 -9.86 0.15 -10.86
C GLU A 382 -10.31 -0.61 -9.59
N SER A 383 -9.46 -1.49 -9.05
CA SER A 383 -9.74 -2.27 -7.83
C SER A 383 -8.84 -1.93 -6.63
N GLY A 384 -7.96 -0.94 -6.78
CA GLY A 384 -6.85 -0.71 -5.84
C GLY A 384 -7.26 -0.55 -4.37
N LEU A 385 -8.41 0.05 -4.06
CA LEU A 385 -8.91 0.13 -2.68
C LEU A 385 -9.69 -1.10 -2.23
N GLU A 386 -10.30 -1.85 -3.14
CA GLU A 386 -10.97 -3.11 -2.82
C GLU A 386 -9.93 -4.18 -2.46
N ASP A 387 -8.82 -4.22 -3.18
CA ASP A 387 -7.69 -5.11 -2.89
C ASP A 387 -7.09 -4.87 -1.48
N VAL A 388 -7.20 -3.65 -0.94
CA VAL A 388 -6.78 -3.33 0.45
C VAL A 388 -7.75 -3.89 1.50
N LEU A 389 -8.99 -4.20 1.12
CA LEU A 389 -10.02 -4.75 2.02
C LEU A 389 -10.05 -6.27 2.06
N HIS A 390 -9.52 -6.93 1.03
CA HIS A 390 -9.28 -8.37 1.01
C HIS A 390 -8.05 -8.70 1.88
#